data_AF-A0A2H9P5Q4-F1
#
_entry.id   AF-A0A2H9P5Q4-F1
#
_cell.length_a   1.000
_cell.length_b   1.000
_cell.length_c   1.000
_cell.angle_alpha   90.00
_cell.angle_beta   90.00
_cell.angle_gamma   90.00
#
_symmetry.space_group_name_H-M   'P 1'
#
loop_
_entity.id
_entity.type
_entity.pdbx_description
1 polymer ?
#
loop_
_entity_poly.entity_id
_entity_poly.type
_entity_poly.pdbx_seq_one_letter_code
_entity_poly.pdbx_strand_id
1 'polypeptide(L)'
;MLKAQAGVEAAFIIALLVTFVVTVAVPAVREAELDSVLSSCRLAGVEWASHNASRDFQGLVFDRQDRVVTMAPQAFQDGRFVTSTELDAALLEAASQVANAPVEGSCVKALNYEYCV
;
A
#
# COMPACT_ATOMS: atom_id res chain seq x y z
N MET A 1 37.11 -37.77 1.88
CA MET A 1 36.42 -37.30 0.65
C MET A 1 34.89 -37.20 0.81
N LEU A 2 34.21 -38.15 1.46
CA LEU A 2 32.74 -38.11 1.64
C LEU A 2 32.16 -36.91 2.45
N LYS A 3 32.92 -36.32 3.38
CA LYS A 3 32.45 -35.16 4.18
C LYS A 3 32.33 -33.85 3.38
N ALA A 4 33.15 -33.68 2.35
CA ALA A 4 33.09 -32.47 1.51
C ALA A 4 31.87 -32.49 0.59
N GLN A 5 31.46 -33.66 0.10
CA GLN A 5 30.29 -33.84 -0.76
C GLN A 5 28.97 -33.57 0.00
N ALA A 6 28.85 -34.07 1.23
CA ALA A 6 27.66 -33.82 2.08
C ALA A 6 27.51 -32.32 2.46
N GLY A 7 28.63 -31.61 2.64
CA GLY A 7 28.61 -30.16 2.93
C GLY A 7 28.13 -29.33 1.74
N VAL A 8 28.48 -29.73 0.52
CA VAL A 8 28.05 -29.05 -0.71
C VAL A 8 26.57 -29.27 -0.99
N GLU A 9 26.06 -30.49 -0.79
CA GLU A 9 24.63 -30.80 -0.94
C GLU A 9 23.78 -30.02 0.07
N ALA A 10 24.20 -29.95 1.34
CA ALA A 10 23.50 -29.17 2.35
C ALA A 10 23.46 -27.67 2.02
N ALA A 11 24.59 -27.10 1.55
CA ALA A 11 24.64 -25.71 1.11
C ALA A 11 23.69 -25.44 -0.06
N PHE A 12 23.58 -26.38 -1.01
CA PHE A 12 22.69 -26.26 -2.16
C PHE A 12 21.21 -26.31 -1.77
N ILE A 13 20.84 -27.19 -0.84
CA ILE A 13 19.48 -27.28 -0.30
C ILE A 13 19.11 -26.00 0.45
N ILE A 14 20.02 -25.47 1.28
CA ILE A 14 19.79 -24.21 1.99
C ILE A 14 19.61 -23.06 1.00
N ALA A 15 20.44 -22.99 -0.05
CA ALA A 15 20.30 -21.96 -1.08
C ALA A 15 18.94 -22.05 -1.80
N LEU A 16 18.46 -23.26 -2.12
CA LEU A 16 17.14 -23.47 -2.70
C LEU A 16 16.00 -23.02 -1.77
N LEU A 17 16.10 -23.35 -0.49
CA LEU A 17 15.11 -22.94 0.51
C LEU A 17 15.07 -21.42 0.68
N VAL A 18 16.23 -20.77 0.79
CA VAL A 18 16.31 -19.30 0.86
C VAL A 18 15.73 -18.68 -0.40
N THR A 19 16.06 -19.22 -1.58
CA THR A 19 15.50 -18.73 -2.85
C THR A 19 13.98 -18.84 -2.84
N PHE A 20 13.43 -19.99 -2.45
CA PHE A 20 11.99 -20.20 -2.37
C PHE A 20 11.29 -19.24 -1.38
N VAL A 21 11.88 -19.04 -0.20
CA VAL A 21 11.36 -18.11 0.79
C VAL A 21 11.36 -16.68 0.22
N VAL A 22 12.45 -16.25 -0.40
CA VAL A 22 12.55 -14.90 -0.97
C VAL A 22 11.56 -14.71 -2.12
N THR A 23 11.40 -15.69 -3.02
CA THR A 23 10.51 -15.57 -4.18
C THR A 23 9.03 -15.54 -3.80
N VAL A 24 8.65 -16.16 -2.68
CA VAL A 24 7.24 -16.16 -2.20
C VAL A 24 6.98 -15.03 -1.21
N ALA A 25 7.88 -14.79 -0.27
CA ALA A 25 7.69 -13.79 0.77
C ALA A 25 7.75 -12.36 0.23
N VAL A 26 8.63 -12.06 -0.74
CA VAL A 26 8.74 -10.70 -1.28
C VAL A 26 7.45 -10.23 -1.96
N PRO A 27 6.82 -10.99 -2.86
CA PRO A 27 5.51 -10.62 -3.41
C PRO A 27 4.42 -10.52 -2.34
N ALA A 28 4.38 -11.46 -1.38
CA ALA A 28 3.37 -11.45 -0.32
C ALA A 28 3.49 -10.20 0.57
N VAL A 29 4.71 -9.79 0.92
CA VAL A 29 4.97 -8.57 1.72
C VAL A 29 4.55 -7.32 0.93
N ARG A 30 4.78 -7.28 -0.38
CA ARG A 30 4.33 -6.17 -1.25
C ARG A 30 2.82 -6.03 -1.23
N GLU A 31 2.10 -7.11 -1.49
CA GLU A 31 0.63 -7.07 -1.50
C GLU A 31 0.06 -6.73 -0.10
N ALA A 32 0.69 -7.23 0.97
CA ALA A 32 0.29 -6.87 2.33
C ALA A 32 0.49 -5.38 2.65
N GLU A 33 1.58 -4.75 2.17
CA GLU A 33 1.79 -3.30 2.29
C GLU A 33 0.69 -2.53 1.55
N LEU A 34 0.38 -2.93 0.31
CA LEU A 34 -0.68 -2.33 -0.50
C LEU A 34 -2.04 -2.39 0.21
N ASP A 35 -2.45 -3.57 0.67
CA ASP A 35 -3.72 -3.76 1.35
C ASP A 35 -3.80 -2.96 2.65
N SER A 36 -2.71 -2.92 3.43
CA SER A 36 -2.63 -2.15 4.67
C SER A 36 -2.80 -0.64 4.42
N VAL A 37 -2.07 -0.11 3.44
CA VAL A 37 -2.16 1.32 3.09
C VAL A 37 -3.55 1.68 2.58
N LEU A 38 -4.12 0.90 1.66
CA LEU A 38 -5.46 1.15 1.13
C LEU A 38 -6.55 1.04 2.20
N SER A 39 -6.42 0.10 3.14
CA SER A 39 -7.33 -0.04 4.28
C SER A 39 -7.28 1.19 5.18
N SER A 40 -6.08 1.66 5.53
CA SER A 40 -5.89 2.87 6.33
C SER A 40 -6.44 4.12 5.63
N CYS A 41 -6.22 4.25 4.33
CA CYS A 41 -6.78 5.33 3.52
C CYS A 41 -8.32 5.30 3.53
N ARG A 42 -8.94 4.12 3.38
CA ARG A 42 -10.41 4.00 3.48
C ARG A 42 -10.93 4.46 4.84
N LEU A 43 -10.27 4.06 5.92
CA LEU A 43 -10.64 4.49 7.28
C LEU A 43 -10.51 6.01 7.44
N ALA A 44 -9.44 6.61 6.93
CA ALA A 44 -9.26 8.07 6.93
C ALA A 44 -10.36 8.78 6.14
N GLY A 45 -10.80 8.21 5.01
CA GLY A 45 -11.93 8.74 4.24
C GLY A 45 -13.26 8.69 5.00
N VAL A 46 -13.52 7.60 5.73
CA VAL A 46 -14.70 7.47 6.60
C VAL A 46 -14.64 8.48 7.75
N GLU A 47 -13.48 8.63 8.39
CA GLU A 47 -13.28 9.59 9.48
C GLU A 47 -13.47 11.03 8.99
N TRP A 48 -12.90 11.38 7.82
CA TRP A 48 -13.13 12.66 7.18
C TRP A 48 -14.61 12.93 6.92
N ALA A 49 -15.37 11.95 6.40
CA ALA A 49 -16.81 12.10 6.18
C ALA A 49 -17.56 12.29 7.51
N SER A 50 -17.17 11.58 8.57
CA SER A 50 -17.78 11.73 9.90
C SER A 50 -17.62 13.16 10.47
N HIS A 51 -16.53 13.85 10.13
CA HIS A 51 -16.28 15.23 10.52
C HIS A 51 -16.95 16.26 9.58
N ASN A 52 -17.43 15.83 8.41
CA ASN A 52 -18.04 16.67 7.39
C ASN A 52 -19.50 16.25 7.16
N ALA A 53 -20.43 16.73 8.00
CA ALA A 53 -21.82 16.28 8.07
C ALA A 53 -22.65 16.34 6.76
N SER A 54 -22.20 17.05 5.73
CA SER A 54 -22.84 17.12 4.40
C SER A 54 -22.17 16.23 3.34
N ARG A 55 -21.11 15.51 3.70
CA ARG A 55 -20.30 14.72 2.77
C ARG A 55 -20.37 13.24 3.15
N ASP A 56 -20.54 12.41 2.14
CA ASP A 56 -20.61 10.97 2.27
C ASP A 56 -19.41 10.34 1.54
N PHE A 57 -18.69 9.44 2.22
CA PHE A 57 -17.58 8.71 1.63
C PHE A 57 -18.06 7.32 1.22
N GLN A 58 -18.20 7.10 -0.08
CA GLN A 58 -18.68 5.85 -0.67
C GLN A 58 -17.56 4.82 -0.83
N GLY A 59 -16.32 5.26 -0.91
CA GLY A 59 -15.17 4.35 -0.92
C GLY A 59 -13.92 4.91 -1.58
N LEU A 60 -12.95 4.03 -1.74
CA LEU A 60 -11.66 4.30 -2.39
C LEU A 60 -11.49 3.34 -3.56
N VAL A 61 -11.48 3.88 -4.76
CA VAL A 61 -11.04 3.14 -5.96
C VAL A 61 -9.55 3.40 -6.13
N PHE A 62 -8.83 2.43 -6.67
CA PHE A 62 -7.43 2.61 -7.02
C PHE A 62 -7.12 1.96 -8.36
N ASP A 63 -6.18 2.55 -9.09
CA ASP A 63 -5.52 1.93 -10.23
C ASP A 63 -4.06 1.68 -9.88
N ARG A 64 -3.53 0.55 -10.36
CA ARG A 64 -2.13 0.18 -10.13
C ARG A 64 -1.45 -0.02 -11.48
N GLN A 65 -0.51 0.87 -11.78
CA GLN A 65 0.39 0.75 -12.93
C GLN A 65 1.82 0.61 -12.42
N ASP A 66 2.40 -0.57 -12.64
CA ASP A 66 3.71 -0.95 -12.13
C ASP A 66 3.83 -0.76 -10.60
N ARG A 67 4.58 0.27 -10.17
CA ARG A 67 4.79 0.61 -8.76
C ARG A 67 3.99 1.82 -8.31
N VAL A 68 3.22 2.45 -9.20
CA VAL A 68 2.40 3.62 -8.88
C VAL A 68 0.97 3.16 -8.62
N VAL A 69 0.46 3.53 -7.45
CA VAL A 69 -0.91 3.26 -7.01
C VAL A 69 -1.63 4.61 -6.95
N THR A 70 -2.52 4.84 -7.90
CA THR A 70 -3.33 6.08 -7.93
C THR A 70 -4.64 5.82 -7.21
N MET A 71 -4.90 6.56 -6.14
CA MET A 71 -6.05 6.43 -5.26
C MET A 71 -7.06 7.51 -5.62
N ALA A 72 -8.25 7.09 -6.03
CA ALA A 72 -9.36 7.97 -6.37
C ALA A 72 -10.46 7.84 -5.30
N PRO A 73 -10.52 8.77 -4.32
CA PRO A 73 -11.61 8.76 -3.36
C PRO A 73 -12.95 9.06 -4.02
N GLN A 74 -13.98 8.37 -3.55
CA GLN A 74 -15.36 8.59 -3.96
C GLN A 74 -16.14 9.25 -2.84
N ALA A 75 -16.16 10.57 -2.86
CA ALA A 75 -16.95 11.38 -1.95
C ALA A 75 -18.13 12.03 -2.68
N PHE A 76 -19.27 12.13 -2.00
CA PHE A 76 -20.49 12.74 -2.52
C PHE A 76 -20.99 13.84 -1.57
N GLN A 77 -21.54 14.90 -2.15
CA GLN A 77 -22.28 15.93 -1.44
C GLN A 77 -23.57 16.20 -2.22
N ASP A 78 -24.72 16.09 -1.55
CA ASP A 78 -26.04 16.29 -2.17
C ASP A 78 -26.26 15.44 -3.44
N GLY A 79 -25.76 14.19 -3.43
CA GLY A 79 -25.87 13.26 -4.54
C GLY A 79 -24.92 13.52 -5.72
N ARG A 80 -23.95 14.43 -5.58
CA ARG A 80 -22.94 14.72 -6.61
C ARG A 80 -21.55 14.37 -6.13
N PHE A 81 -20.73 13.86 -7.04
CA PHE A 81 -19.32 13.59 -6.78
C PHE A 81 -18.59 14.90 -6.45
N VAL A 82 -17.77 14.87 -5.40
CA VAL A 82 -16.95 16.01 -4.96
C VAL A 82 -15.50 15.61 -4.82
N THR A 83 -14.62 16.45 -5.35
CA THR A 83 -13.18 16.40 -5.10
C THR A 83 -12.87 17.28 -3.89
N SER A 84 -11.99 16.82 -2.99
CA SER A 84 -11.64 17.56 -1.79
C SER A 84 -10.16 17.42 -1.49
N THR A 85 -9.43 18.54 -1.54
CA THR A 85 -8.00 18.58 -1.19
C THR A 85 -7.74 18.18 0.26
N GLU A 86 -8.71 18.37 1.16
CA GLU A 86 -8.63 17.92 2.55
C GLU A 86 -8.76 16.41 2.68
N LEU A 87 -9.57 15.79 1.80
CA LEU A 87 -9.69 14.34 1.76
C LEU A 87 -8.39 13.75 1.20
N ASP A 88 -7.90 14.31 0.09
CA ASP A 88 -6.63 13.91 -0.53
C ASP A 88 -5.47 14.01 0.47
N ALA A 89 -5.39 15.10 1.25
CA ALA A 89 -4.40 15.27 2.31
C ALA A 89 -4.54 14.23 3.42
N ALA A 90 -5.76 13.93 3.88
CA ALA A 90 -6.01 12.91 4.91
C ALA A 90 -5.61 11.51 4.44
N LEU A 91 -5.85 11.18 3.16
CA LEU A 91 -5.45 9.92 2.57
C LEU A 91 -3.93 9.81 2.46
N LEU A 92 -3.25 10.87 1.99
CA LEU A 92 -1.80 10.90 1.91
C LEU A 92 -1.14 10.83 3.29
N GLU A 93 -1.72 11.48 4.29
CA GLU A 93 -1.24 11.37 5.67
C GLU A 93 -1.37 9.94 6.20
N ALA A 94 -2.53 9.30 6.03
CA ALA A 94 -2.75 7.91 6.40
C ALA A 94 -1.78 6.96 5.67
N ALA A 95 -1.58 7.15 4.37
CA ALA A 95 -0.60 6.40 3.59
C ALA A 95 0.83 6.60 4.12
N SER A 96 1.22 7.83 4.44
CA SER A 96 2.55 8.16 4.97
C SER A 96 2.86 7.46 6.29
N GLN A 97 1.86 7.35 7.17
CA GLN A 97 2.01 6.70 8.48
C GLN A 97 2.19 5.19 8.35
N VAL A 98 1.41 4.53 7.50
CA VAL A 98 1.51 3.07 7.29
C VAL A 98 2.76 2.69 6.50
N ALA A 99 3.05 3.45 5.44
CA ALA A 99 4.23 3.23 4.61
C ALA A 99 5.54 3.67 5.29
N ASN A 100 5.44 4.43 6.39
CA ASN A 100 6.56 5.07 7.08
C ASN A 100 7.46 5.86 6.11
N ALA A 101 6.83 6.68 5.27
CA ALA A 101 7.46 7.41 4.18
C ALA A 101 6.88 8.83 4.09
N PRO A 102 7.68 9.85 3.68
CA PRO A 102 7.21 11.21 3.62
C PRO A 102 6.22 11.44 2.46
N VAL A 103 5.33 12.42 2.65
CA VAL A 103 4.50 12.96 1.57
C VAL A 103 5.36 13.92 0.73
N GLU A 104 5.44 13.66 -0.58
CA GLU A 104 6.13 14.48 -1.57
C GLU A 104 5.12 14.93 -2.64
N GLY A 105 4.60 16.15 -2.51
CA GLY A 105 3.57 16.66 -3.42
C GLY A 105 2.25 15.92 -3.25
N SER A 106 1.74 15.30 -4.32
CA SER A 106 0.51 14.50 -4.31
C SER A 106 0.76 12.99 -4.13
N CYS A 107 1.95 12.59 -3.69
CA CYS A 107 2.33 11.19 -3.57
C CYS A 107 3.11 10.88 -2.28
N VAL A 108 3.06 9.62 -1.83
CA VAL A 108 3.89 9.03 -0.78
C VAL A 108 4.80 7.98 -1.42
N LYS A 109 6.12 8.18 -1.33
CA LYS A 109 7.11 7.26 -1.92
C LYS A 109 7.54 6.20 -0.91
N ALA A 110 6.81 5.09 -0.87
CA ALA A 110 7.09 3.96 0.02
C ALA A 110 8.16 3.02 -0.54
N LEU A 111 8.48 1.99 0.24
CA LEU A 111 9.49 1.00 -0.13
C LEU A 111 9.09 0.20 -1.37
N ASN A 112 7.82 -0.19 -1.49
CA ASN A 112 7.33 -1.06 -2.56
C ASN A 112 6.48 -0.32 -3.59
N TYR A 113 5.67 0.65 -3.18
CA TYR A 113 4.81 1.42 -4.07
C TYR A 113 4.95 2.94 -3.87
N GLU A 114 4.51 3.69 -4.86
CA GLU A 114 4.27 5.12 -4.78
C GLU A 114 2.76 5.34 -4.77
N TYR A 115 2.24 5.88 -3.67
CA TYR A 115 0.81 6.09 -3.47
C TYR A 115 0.45 7.53 -3.79
N CYS A 116 -0.34 7.76 -4.83
CA CYS A 116 -0.75 9.09 -5.27
C CYS A 116 -2.27 9.26 -5.14
N VAL A 117 -2.72 10.50 -5.03
CA VAL A 117 -4.13 10.91 -5.09
C VAL A 117 -4.35 11.84 -6.27
#